data_AF-A0A1J0W064-F1
#
_entry.id   AF-A0A1J0W064-F1
#
_cell.length_a   1.000
_cell.length_b   1.000
_cell.length_c   1.000
_cell.angle_alpha   90.00
_cell.angle_beta   90.00
_cell.angle_gamma   90.00
#
_symmetry.space_group_name_H-M   'P 1'
#
loop_
_entity.id
_entity.type
_entity.pdbx_description
1 polymer ?
#
loop_
_entity_poly.entity_id
_entity_poly.type
_entity_poly.pdbx_seq_one_letter_code
_entity_poly.pdbx_strand_id
1 'polypeptide(L)'
;MSTSAEAALWDPCTEISDEVLAAAGVDPGTEEAGVAGVPQSGWEICGWRGPDYSLTVYTTDQTIDEFEQKPGNIDFADVTIANRQGRQFKVQGDTRNLFCDVVFSAEQGVVQLAVGNSAIADGLEDPCVYLERAGAVLVPTFPN
;
A
#
# COMPACT_ATOMS: atom_id res chain seq x y z
N MET A 1 11.58 16.62 -31.23
CA MET A 1 11.75 15.62 -30.16
C MET A 1 10.48 15.70 -29.32
N SER A 2 9.56 14.74 -29.45
CA SER A 2 8.36 14.75 -28.61
C SER A 2 8.76 14.32 -27.21
N THR A 3 8.68 15.24 -26.26
CA THR A 3 8.70 14.92 -24.84
C THR A 3 7.40 14.19 -24.56
N SER A 4 7.44 12.88 -24.40
CA SER A 4 6.33 12.19 -23.74
C SER A 4 6.37 12.71 -22.31
N ALA A 5 5.35 13.47 -21.90
CA ALA A 5 5.11 13.65 -20.49
C ALA A 5 4.80 12.25 -19.97
N GLU A 6 5.73 11.65 -19.22
CA GLU A 6 5.37 10.55 -18.34
C GLU A 6 4.20 11.07 -17.51
N ALA A 7 3.05 10.40 -17.57
CA ALA A 7 1.93 10.80 -16.73
C ALA A 7 2.44 10.72 -15.29
N ALA A 8 2.38 11.83 -14.56
CA ALA A 8 2.82 11.85 -13.18
C ALA A 8 1.98 10.82 -12.41
N LEU A 9 2.65 9.91 -11.70
CA LEU A 9 1.98 8.97 -10.82
C LEU A 9 1.26 9.75 -9.71
N TRP A 10 0.13 9.23 -9.25
CA TRP A 10 -0.57 9.77 -8.09
C TRP A 10 0.31 9.62 -6.84
N ASP A 11 0.58 10.73 -6.17
CA ASP A 11 1.45 10.79 -4.98
C ASP A 11 0.62 10.60 -3.70
N PRO A 12 0.74 9.46 -3.00
CA PRO A 12 -0.02 9.20 -1.79
C PRO A 12 0.29 10.17 -0.65
N CYS A 13 1.47 10.81 -0.60
CA CYS A 13 1.79 11.78 0.44
C CYS A 13 0.96 13.04 0.32
N THR A 14 0.66 13.50 -0.90
CA THR A 14 -0.09 14.75 -1.10
C THR A 14 -1.59 14.54 -1.27
N GLU A 15 -1.99 13.34 -1.66
CA GLU A 15 -3.35 13.05 -2.10
C GLU A 15 -4.23 12.42 -1.01
N ILE A 16 -3.62 11.80 0.00
CA ILE A 16 -4.36 11.25 1.15
C ILE A 16 -4.37 12.29 2.28
N SER A 17 -5.55 12.69 2.73
CA SER A 17 -5.67 13.69 3.79
C SER A 17 -5.35 13.11 5.17
N ASP A 18 -4.89 13.99 6.07
CA ASP A 18 -4.69 13.68 7.49
C ASP A 18 -5.94 13.08 8.15
N GLU A 19 -7.14 13.50 7.74
CA GLU A 19 -8.41 12.96 8.27
C GLU A 19 -8.57 11.49 7.89
N VAL A 20 -8.26 11.12 6.64
CA VAL A 20 -8.33 9.73 6.16
C VAL A 20 -7.27 8.87 6.85
N LEU A 21 -6.05 9.40 7.01
CA LEU A 21 -4.96 8.72 7.72
C LEU A 21 -5.30 8.48 9.20
N ALA A 22 -5.83 9.50 9.88
CA ALA A 22 -6.28 9.36 11.26
C ALA A 22 -7.44 8.35 11.39
N ALA A 23 -8.38 8.34 10.44
CA ALA A 23 -9.46 7.35 10.39
C ALA A 23 -8.94 5.91 10.11
N ALA A 24 -7.85 5.78 9.35
CA ALA A 24 -7.16 4.51 9.14
C ALA A 24 -6.37 4.04 10.38
N GLY A 25 -6.15 4.92 11.37
CA GLY A 25 -5.49 4.60 12.63
C GLY A 25 -3.97 4.77 12.61
N VAL A 26 -3.44 5.59 11.70
CA VAL A 26 -2.02 6.00 11.65
C VAL A 26 -1.88 7.49 11.94
N ASP A 27 -0.68 7.93 12.32
CA ASP A 27 -0.38 9.33 12.62
C ASP A 27 0.13 10.06 11.36
N PRO A 28 -0.61 11.06 10.83
CA PRO A 28 -0.17 11.86 9.68
C PRO A 28 1.19 12.54 9.90
N GLY A 29 1.52 12.90 11.15
CA GLY A 29 2.80 13.54 11.49
C GLY A 29 4.02 12.63 11.37
N THR A 30 3.82 11.35 11.05
CA THR A 30 4.90 10.35 10.86
C THR A 30 5.19 10.03 9.39
N GLU A 31 4.65 10.84 8.48
CA GLU A 31 4.84 10.74 7.03
C GLU A 31 6.31 10.51 6.65
N GLU A 32 6.53 9.52 5.79
CA GLU A 32 7.83 9.18 5.24
C GLU A 32 7.69 8.87 3.75
N ALA A 33 8.15 9.80 2.90
CA ALA A 33 8.16 9.62 1.45
C ALA A 33 9.30 8.68 1.00
N GLY A 34 9.03 7.84 0.02
CA GLY A 34 10.02 6.89 -0.51
C GLY A 34 10.31 5.73 0.44
N VAL A 35 11.44 5.05 0.22
CA VAL A 35 11.95 4.02 1.13
C VAL A 35 12.97 4.68 2.05
N ALA A 36 12.65 4.83 3.34
CA ALA A 36 13.50 5.51 4.30
C ALA A 36 13.87 6.95 3.87
N GLY A 37 12.93 7.69 3.28
CA GLY A 37 13.17 9.04 2.77
C GLY A 37 13.77 9.11 1.36
N VAL A 38 13.99 7.97 0.70
CA VAL A 38 14.66 7.90 -0.61
C VAL A 38 13.65 7.56 -1.71
N PRO A 39 13.43 8.47 -2.70
CA PRO A 39 12.56 8.20 -3.84
C PRO A 39 13.03 6.99 -4.64
N GLN A 40 12.08 6.22 -5.17
CA GLN A 40 12.36 5.04 -5.98
C GLN A 40 11.91 5.29 -7.42
N SER A 41 12.78 5.00 -8.39
CA SER A 41 12.46 5.21 -9.80
C SER A 41 11.24 4.39 -10.22
N GLY A 42 10.22 5.05 -10.76
CA GLY A 42 8.96 4.42 -11.19
C GLY A 42 7.95 4.17 -10.06
N TRP A 43 8.18 4.78 -8.89
CA TRP A 43 7.30 4.64 -7.73
C TRP A 43 7.09 5.96 -7.01
N GLU A 44 5.84 6.21 -6.64
CA GLU A 44 5.50 7.13 -5.55
C GLU A 44 5.17 6.31 -4.31
N ILE A 45 5.73 6.67 -3.17
CA ILE A 45 5.65 5.86 -1.94
C ILE A 45 5.45 6.79 -0.77
N CYS A 46 4.47 6.50 0.07
CA CYS A 46 4.31 7.19 1.33
C CYS A 46 3.96 6.24 2.46
N GLY A 47 4.68 6.36 3.58
CA GLY A 47 4.50 5.54 4.77
C GLY A 47 4.09 6.37 5.99
N TRP A 48 3.28 5.78 6.86
CA TRP A 48 2.87 6.31 8.15
C TRP A 48 2.94 5.24 9.23
N ARG A 49 3.08 5.68 10.49
CA ARG A 49 3.17 4.82 11.66
C ARG A 49 1.94 4.98 12.53
N GLY A 50 1.38 3.87 12.97
CA GLY A 50 0.45 3.77 14.09
C GLY A 50 1.14 3.18 15.32
N PRO A 51 0.39 2.96 16.42
CA PRO A 51 0.94 2.40 17.66
C PRO A 51 1.54 0.99 17.47
N ASP A 52 0.84 0.13 16.73
CA ASP A 52 1.16 -1.30 16.59
C ASP A 52 1.44 -1.73 15.14
N TYR A 53 1.09 -0.87 14.17
CA TYR A 53 1.14 -1.15 12.74
C TYR A 53 1.82 0.00 11.99
N SER A 54 2.49 -0.31 10.89
CA SER A 54 2.88 0.65 9.85
C SER A 54 2.00 0.46 8.63
N LEU A 55 1.70 1.56 7.95
CA LEU A 55 0.93 1.57 6.71
C LEU A 55 1.76 2.25 5.63
N THR A 56 1.85 1.64 4.45
CA THR A 56 2.52 2.24 3.30
C THR A 56 1.63 2.12 2.07
N VAL A 57 1.50 3.22 1.32
CA VAL A 57 0.85 3.24 0.02
C VAL A 57 1.91 3.44 -1.06
N TYR A 58 1.86 2.62 -2.10
CA TYR A 58 2.74 2.70 -3.25
C TYR A 58 1.90 2.92 -4.51
N THR A 59 2.41 3.73 -5.43
CA THR A 59 1.85 3.90 -6.77
C THR A 59 2.94 3.59 -7.79
N THR A 60 2.61 2.86 -8.85
CA THR A 60 3.53 2.55 -9.95
C THR A 60 2.77 2.32 -11.26
N ASP A 61 3.46 2.37 -12.39
CA ASP A 61 2.90 2.09 -13.72
C ASP A 61 2.81 0.60 -14.07
N GLN A 62 3.24 -0.26 -13.15
CA GLN A 62 3.13 -1.70 -13.26
C GLN A 62 1.67 -2.19 -13.20
N THR A 63 1.48 -3.41 -13.66
CA THR A 63 0.20 -4.13 -13.70
C THR A 63 0.11 -5.17 -12.57
N ILE A 64 -1.12 -5.57 -12.22
CA ILE A 64 -1.32 -6.70 -11.28
C ILE A 64 -0.62 -7.97 -11.77
N ASP A 65 -0.65 -8.25 -13.07
CA ASP A 65 0.02 -9.43 -13.66
C ASP A 65 1.53 -9.43 -13.41
N GLU A 66 2.18 -8.26 -13.43
CA GLU A 66 3.61 -8.13 -13.11
C GLU A 66 3.89 -8.41 -11.63
N PHE A 67 2.98 -8.04 -10.73
CA PHE A 67 3.06 -8.40 -9.31
C PHE A 67 2.87 -9.91 -9.10
N GLU A 68 1.99 -10.55 -9.87
CA GLU A 68 1.78 -12.01 -9.83
C GLU A 68 2.97 -12.81 -10.34
N GLN A 69 3.66 -12.27 -11.35
CA GLN A 69 4.83 -12.92 -11.95
C GLN A 69 6.13 -12.63 -11.20
N LYS A 70 6.14 -11.65 -10.28
CA LYS A 70 7.31 -11.27 -9.50
C LYS A 70 7.73 -12.40 -8.56
N PRO A 71 8.94 -12.98 -8.73
CA PRO A 71 9.43 -13.98 -7.80
C PRO A 71 9.50 -13.44 -6.37
N GLY A 72 8.95 -14.21 -5.43
CA GLY A 72 8.88 -13.83 -4.03
C GLY A 72 7.51 -13.31 -3.60
N ASN A 73 6.65 -12.85 -4.52
CA ASN A 73 5.23 -12.66 -4.20
C ASN A 73 4.52 -14.02 -4.29
N ILE A 74 3.76 -14.38 -3.27
CA ILE A 74 3.11 -15.68 -3.11
C ILE A 74 1.70 -15.52 -2.51
N ASP A 75 0.97 -16.64 -2.43
CA ASP A 75 -0.32 -16.74 -1.72
C ASP A 75 -1.37 -15.71 -2.18
N PHE A 76 -1.51 -15.56 -3.50
CA PHE A 76 -2.44 -14.60 -4.09
C PHE A 76 -3.90 -14.96 -3.83
N ALA A 77 -4.71 -13.94 -3.52
CA ALA A 77 -6.15 -14.08 -3.32
C ALA A 77 -6.91 -12.84 -3.81
N ASP A 78 -8.11 -13.05 -4.36
CA ASP A 78 -9.02 -11.95 -4.69
C ASP A 78 -9.65 -11.41 -3.42
N VAL A 79 -9.65 -10.08 -3.28
CA VAL A 79 -10.29 -9.37 -2.18
C VAL A 79 -11.16 -8.23 -2.72
N THR A 80 -12.11 -7.78 -1.92
CA THR A 80 -12.92 -6.60 -2.24
C THR A 80 -12.95 -5.69 -1.03
N ILE A 81 -12.42 -4.48 -1.18
CA ILE A 81 -12.34 -3.48 -0.11
C ILE A 81 -13.02 -2.21 -0.62
N ALA A 82 -13.97 -1.68 0.16
CA ALA A 82 -14.77 -0.50 -0.21
C ALA A 82 -15.37 -0.57 -1.64
N ASN A 83 -15.85 -1.75 -2.04
CA ASN A 83 -16.38 -2.06 -3.39
C ASN A 83 -15.36 -2.03 -4.54
N ARG A 84 -14.06 -1.93 -4.26
CA ARG A 84 -12.99 -2.04 -5.25
C ARG A 84 -12.38 -3.44 -5.17
N GLN A 85 -12.28 -4.11 -6.32
CA GLN A 85 -11.56 -5.38 -6.41
C GLN A 85 -10.06 -5.12 -6.25
N GLY A 86 -9.41 -5.94 -5.44
CA GLY A 86 -7.98 -5.92 -5.23
C GLY A 86 -7.41 -7.33 -5.26
N ARG A 87 -6.09 -7.40 -5.40
CA ARG A 87 -5.34 -8.66 -5.39
C ARG A 87 -4.41 -8.66 -4.19
N GLN A 88 -4.73 -9.49 -3.20
CA GLN A 88 -3.89 -9.69 -2.02
C GLN A 88 -2.73 -10.61 -2.36
N PHE A 89 -1.57 -10.40 -1.74
CA PHE A 89 -0.45 -11.33 -1.76
C PHE A 89 0.37 -11.26 -0.47
N LYS A 90 1.30 -12.19 -0.33
CA LYS A 90 2.33 -12.20 0.72
C LYS A 90 3.73 -12.21 0.11
N VAL A 91 4.71 -11.76 0.87
CA VAL A 91 6.12 -11.83 0.49
C VAL A 91 6.77 -13.06 1.11
N GLN A 92 7.39 -13.89 0.27
CA GLN A 92 8.14 -15.07 0.67
C GLN A 92 9.23 -14.69 1.68
N GLY A 93 9.28 -15.43 2.79
CA GLY A 93 10.23 -15.18 3.88
C GLY A 93 9.62 -14.43 5.06
N ASP A 94 8.39 -13.90 4.95
CA ASP A 94 7.61 -13.42 6.09
C ASP A 94 7.06 -14.58 6.94
N THR A 95 7.98 -15.26 7.63
CA THR A 95 7.66 -16.43 8.46
C THR A 95 6.85 -16.11 9.70
N ARG A 96 6.75 -14.83 10.07
CA ARG A 96 6.00 -14.35 11.24
C ARG A 96 4.62 -13.78 10.86
N ASN A 97 4.27 -13.77 9.57
CA ASN A 97 3.02 -13.22 9.06
C ASN A 97 2.80 -11.78 9.55
N LEU A 98 3.84 -10.96 9.44
CA LEU A 98 3.83 -9.57 9.88
C LEU A 98 3.33 -8.62 8.79
N PHE A 99 3.25 -9.06 7.54
CA PHE A 99 2.89 -8.18 6.44
C PHE A 99 1.64 -8.65 5.69
N CYS A 100 0.88 -7.68 5.20
CA CYS A 100 -0.19 -7.91 4.24
C CYS A 100 -0.13 -6.84 3.15
N ASP A 101 -0.27 -7.28 1.90
CA ASP A 101 -0.22 -6.42 0.72
C ASP A 101 -1.45 -6.66 -0.14
N VAL A 102 -2.08 -5.58 -0.61
CA VAL A 102 -3.15 -5.62 -1.61
C VAL A 102 -2.86 -4.60 -2.69
N VAL A 103 -2.87 -5.04 -3.95
CA VAL A 103 -2.79 -4.15 -5.12
C VAL A 103 -4.16 -3.93 -5.73
N PHE A 104 -4.41 -2.70 -6.18
CA PHE A 104 -5.62 -2.26 -6.87
C PHE A 104 -5.24 -1.68 -8.22
N SER A 105 -5.91 -2.10 -9.29
CA SER A 105 -5.72 -1.53 -10.62
C SER A 105 -6.14 -0.07 -10.64
N ALA A 106 -5.34 0.80 -11.26
CA ALA A 106 -5.63 2.20 -11.54
C ALA A 106 -5.33 2.52 -13.02
N GLU A 107 -5.85 3.62 -13.57
CA GLU A 107 -5.64 4.08 -14.95
C GLU A 107 -4.15 4.20 -15.28
N GLN A 108 -3.35 4.61 -14.30
CA GLN A 108 -1.91 4.80 -14.43
C GLN A 108 -1.08 3.57 -14.08
N GLY A 109 -1.69 2.42 -13.71
CA GLY A 109 -0.99 1.21 -13.29
C GLY A 109 -1.63 0.55 -12.07
N VAL A 110 -0.95 0.58 -10.92
CA VAL A 110 -1.48 0.03 -9.66
C VAL A 110 -1.20 0.94 -8.47
N VAL A 111 -2.11 0.85 -7.49
CA VAL A 111 -1.91 1.35 -6.13
C VAL A 111 -1.82 0.14 -5.20
N GLN A 112 -0.72 0.01 -4.45
CA GLN A 112 -0.54 -1.01 -3.43
C GLN A 112 -0.77 -0.39 -2.05
N LEU A 113 -1.59 -1.05 -1.24
CA LEU A 113 -1.69 -0.81 0.20
C LEU A 113 -0.94 -1.93 0.92
N ALA A 114 0.02 -1.56 1.75
CA ALA A 114 0.80 -2.49 2.57
C ALA A 114 0.64 -2.16 4.05
N VAL A 115 0.49 -3.20 4.87
CA VAL A 115 0.47 -3.10 6.32
C VAL A 115 1.55 -4.00 6.89
N GLY A 116 2.29 -3.46 7.87
CA GLY A 116 3.30 -4.20 8.61
C GLY A 116 3.05 -4.14 10.11
N ASN A 117 3.09 -5.28 10.77
CA ASN A 117 3.00 -5.39 12.22
C ASN A 117 4.35 -5.05 12.87
N SER A 118 4.31 -4.43 14.05
CA SER A 118 5.48 -4.24 14.87
C SER A 118 6.08 -5.59 15.30
N ALA A 119 7.35 -5.85 14.93
CA ALA A 119 8.04 -7.11 15.23
C ALA A 119 8.37 -7.32 16.72
N ILE A 120 8.20 -6.29 17.55
CA ILE A 120 8.46 -6.30 19.00
C ILE A 120 7.19 -6.38 19.84
N ALA A 121 6.01 -6.32 19.21
CA ALA A 121 4.73 -6.43 19.88
C ALA A 121 4.19 -7.86 19.75
N ASP A 122 3.67 -8.39 20.85
CA ASP A 122 3.05 -9.72 20.91
C ASP A 122 1.52 -9.60 20.87
N GLY A 123 0.85 -10.61 20.30
CA GLY A 123 -0.61 -10.70 20.33
C GLY A 123 -1.34 -9.70 19.43
N LEU A 124 -0.65 -9.14 18.43
CA LEU A 124 -1.26 -8.29 17.41
C LEU A 124 -2.28 -9.07 16.56
N GLU A 125 -3.28 -8.36 16.04
CA GLU A 125 -4.18 -8.93 15.04
C GLU A 125 -3.44 -9.23 13.74
N ASP A 126 -4.06 -10.06 12.89
CA ASP A 126 -3.53 -10.36 11.57
C ASP A 126 -3.42 -9.07 10.73
N PRO A 127 -2.29 -8.81 10.05
CA PRO A 127 -2.08 -7.59 9.28
C PRO A 127 -3.11 -7.40 8.17
N CYS A 128 -3.66 -8.47 7.58
CA CYS A 128 -4.70 -8.35 6.57
C CYS A 128 -6.04 -7.90 7.16
N VAL A 129 -6.35 -8.29 8.41
CA VAL A 129 -7.55 -7.80 9.10
C VAL A 129 -7.44 -6.29 9.37
N TYR A 130 -6.27 -5.82 9.80
CA TYR A 130 -6.01 -4.38 9.91
C TYR A 130 -6.10 -3.69 8.54
N LEU A 131 -5.49 -4.27 7.51
CA LEU A 131 -5.49 -3.73 6.14
C LEU A 131 -6.90 -3.58 5.59
N GLU A 132 -7.79 -4.55 5.76
CA GLU A 132 -9.18 -4.45 5.32
C GLU A 132 -9.90 -3.27 5.99
N ARG A 133 -9.67 -3.09 7.31
CA ARG A 133 -10.27 -1.99 8.08
C ARG A 133 -9.73 -0.62 7.66
N ALA A 134 -8.41 -0.47 7.55
CA ALA A 134 -7.77 0.77 7.09
C ALA A 134 -8.14 1.06 5.63
N GLY A 135 -8.16 0.02 4.79
CA GLY A 135 -8.54 0.09 3.39
C GLY A 135 -9.97 0.56 3.18
N ALA A 136 -10.89 0.32 4.13
CA ALA A 136 -12.27 0.79 4.02
C ALA A 136 -12.39 2.33 3.90
N VAL A 137 -11.42 3.08 4.44
CA VAL A 137 -11.37 4.55 4.33
C VAL A 137 -10.33 5.04 3.32
N LEU A 138 -9.26 4.28 3.07
CA LEU A 138 -8.19 4.65 2.14
C LEU A 138 -8.53 4.33 0.68
N VAL A 139 -9.06 3.14 0.41
CA VAL A 139 -9.32 2.68 -0.97
C VAL A 139 -10.24 3.62 -1.77
N PRO A 140 -11.25 4.28 -1.16
CA PRO A 140 -12.05 5.30 -1.83
C PRO A 140 -11.28 6.55 -2.30
N THR A 141 -10.09 6.83 -1.77
CA THR A 141 -9.26 7.98 -2.18
C THR A 141 -8.34 7.64 -3.35
N PHE A 142 -8.10 6.36 -3.61
CA PHE A 142 -7.19 5.93 -4.67
C PHE A 142 -7.74 6.33 -6.05
N PRO A 143 -6.88 6.73 -7.00
CA PRO A 143 -7.27 7.05 -8.37
C PRO A 143 -7.97 5.85 -9.01
N ASN A 144 -8.92 6.10 -9.92
CA ASN A 144 -9.58 5.02 -10.69
C ASN A 144 -8.60 4.29 -11.59
#